data_AF-A0A9P0FMP4-F1
#
_entry.id   AF-A0A9P0FMP4-F1
#
_cell.length_a   1.000
_cell.length_b   1.000
_cell.length_c   1.000
_cell.angle_alpha   90.00
_cell.angle_beta   90.00
_cell.angle_gamma   90.00
#
_symmetry.space_group_name_H-M   'P 1'
#
loop_
_entity.id
_entity.type
_entity.pdbx_description
1 polymer ?
#
loop_
_entity_poly.entity_id
_entity_poly.type
_entity_poly.pdbx_seq_one_letter_code
_entity_poly.pdbx_strand_id
1 'polypeptide(L)'
;MTKKRKLLSSNSLKIEKVEVKEENTGGNDYLVAKGRLKGVLRQLKERSESDDSDSSDDNRRHKGKRKSEMPTPYHHTYVMKLFDRSVDLARFEEDTPLYPICRAWMQNQPRNPSAIIKRRISSPEPEPPCYDPNAEIHRLPPPSKPCVSRIPSPLPEQAQDKDNINLNYDECPPVDKNTLIRNNLERWVNVKKKWISTAAKNEERYSYSMCILQVIHSKAAGVE
;
A
#
# COMPACT_ATOMS: atom_id res chain seq x y z
N MET A 1 -6.54 50.41 -7.05
CA MET A 1 -5.45 49.71 -6.32
C MET A 1 -5.19 48.37 -6.99
N THR A 2 -3.96 48.08 -7.41
CA THR A 2 -3.60 46.83 -8.11
C THR A 2 -2.30 46.25 -7.52
N LYS A 3 -2.39 45.13 -6.78
CA LYS A 3 -1.21 44.45 -6.21
C LYS A 3 -0.55 43.54 -7.24
N LYS A 4 0.61 43.94 -7.77
CA LYS A 4 1.49 43.07 -8.57
C LYS A 4 2.09 41.97 -7.68
N ARG A 5 2.03 40.71 -8.10
CA ARG A 5 2.74 39.59 -7.45
C ARG A 5 4.16 39.49 -8.03
N LYS A 6 5.18 39.40 -7.17
CA LYS A 6 6.55 39.08 -7.58
C LYS A 6 6.70 37.56 -7.72
N LEU A 7 7.40 37.12 -8.76
CA LEU A 7 7.92 35.75 -8.87
C LEU A 7 9.19 35.65 -8.02
N LEU A 8 9.39 34.51 -7.35
CA LEU A 8 10.62 34.21 -6.60
C LEU A 8 11.47 33.19 -7.36
N SER A 9 12.78 33.38 -7.27
CA SER A 9 13.79 32.65 -8.04
C SER A 9 14.10 31.27 -7.44
N SER A 10 14.52 30.35 -8.29
CA SER A 10 14.91 28.98 -7.96
C SER A 10 16.35 28.91 -7.42
N ASN A 11 16.51 28.43 -6.18
CA ASN A 11 17.83 28.14 -5.62
C ASN A 11 18.29 26.72 -6.00
N SER A 12 19.51 26.62 -6.53
CA SER A 12 20.22 25.35 -6.73
C SER A 12 20.96 24.92 -5.46
N LEU A 13 20.88 23.62 -5.14
CA LEU A 13 21.61 23.02 -4.03
C LEU A 13 22.90 22.35 -4.54
N LYS A 14 24.01 22.60 -3.84
CA LYS A 14 25.32 22.00 -4.13
C LYS A 14 25.41 20.60 -3.52
N ILE A 15 26.08 19.69 -4.22
CA ILE A 15 26.43 18.36 -3.72
C ILE A 15 27.83 18.45 -3.09
N GLU A 16 27.94 18.07 -1.82
CA GLU A 16 29.20 18.01 -1.09
C GLU A 16 29.69 16.55 -1.03
N LYS A 17 30.98 16.35 -1.28
CA LYS A 17 31.58 15.03 -1.50
C LYS A 17 32.46 14.67 -0.30
N VAL A 18 32.04 13.70 0.51
CA VAL A 18 32.80 13.27 1.69
C VAL A 18 33.76 12.14 1.30
N GLU A 19 35.04 12.35 1.59
CA GLU A 19 36.14 11.41 1.35
C GLU A 19 36.49 10.71 2.67
N VAL A 20 36.51 9.37 2.67
CA VAL A 20 36.82 8.58 3.87
C VAL A 20 38.30 8.25 3.88
N LYS A 21 39.00 8.73 4.92
CA LYS A 21 40.42 8.46 5.16
C LYS A 21 40.53 7.37 6.24
N GLU A 22 41.00 6.19 5.86
CA GLU A 22 41.25 5.09 6.81
C GLU A 22 42.47 5.40 7.68
N GLU A 23 42.33 5.27 9.01
CA GLU A 23 43.43 5.36 9.96
C GLU A 23 43.58 4.03 10.73
N ASN A 24 44.80 3.51 10.75
CA ASN A 24 45.12 2.13 11.11
C ASN A 24 45.49 1.98 12.60
N THR A 25 44.48 1.79 13.46
CA THR A 25 44.67 1.68 14.94
C THR A 25 44.15 0.37 15.56
N GLY A 26 43.53 -0.52 14.80
CA GLY A 26 42.73 -1.65 15.31
C GLY A 26 43.47 -2.83 16.00
N GLY A 27 44.79 -2.81 16.12
CA GLY A 27 45.56 -3.96 16.62
C GLY A 27 45.53 -4.16 18.14
N ASN A 28 45.54 -3.09 18.92
CA ASN A 28 45.82 -3.16 20.37
C ASN A 28 44.55 -3.45 21.20
N ASP A 29 43.42 -2.82 20.85
CA ASP A 29 42.15 -2.99 21.58
C ASP A 29 41.62 -4.42 21.51
N TYR A 30 41.80 -5.12 20.38
CA TYR A 30 41.43 -6.53 20.26
C TYR A 30 42.21 -7.41 21.25
N LEU A 31 43.51 -7.18 21.40
CA LEU A 31 44.36 -7.94 22.33
C LEU A 31 43.97 -7.66 23.79
N VAL A 32 43.70 -6.40 24.13
CA VAL A 32 43.22 -6.00 25.46
C VAL A 32 41.84 -6.60 25.78
N ALA A 33 40.89 -6.54 24.83
CA ALA A 33 39.56 -7.13 24.99
C ALA A 33 39.63 -8.66 25.17
N LYS A 34 40.46 -9.34 24.37
CA LYS A 34 40.69 -10.79 24.45
C LYS A 34 41.33 -11.20 25.79
N GLY A 35 42.28 -10.41 26.29
CA GLY A 35 42.89 -10.60 27.61
C GLY A 35 41.86 -10.49 28.74
N ARG A 36 41.05 -9.43 28.74
CA ARG A 36 39.96 -9.21 29.70
C ARG A 36 38.94 -10.35 29.70
N LEU A 37 38.47 -10.75 28.51
CA LEU A 37 37.50 -11.84 28.36
C LEU A 37 38.05 -13.17 28.91
N LYS A 38 39.31 -13.52 28.61
CA LYS A 38 39.95 -14.74 29.11
C LYS A 38 40.15 -14.74 30.64
N GLY A 39 40.27 -13.56 31.26
CA GLY A 39 40.27 -13.40 32.71
C GLY A 39 38.89 -13.68 33.33
N VAL A 40 37.85 -13.04 32.80
CA VAL A 40 36.45 -13.19 33.28
C VAL A 40 35.97 -14.63 33.15
N LEU A 41 36.27 -15.30 32.03
CA LEU A 41 35.87 -16.69 31.80
C LEU A 41 36.50 -17.66 32.83
N ARG A 42 37.73 -17.35 33.28
CA ARG A 42 38.41 -18.17 34.29
C ARG A 42 37.81 -17.97 35.68
N GLN A 43 37.50 -16.74 36.08
CA GLN A 43 36.78 -16.46 37.33
C GLN A 43 35.40 -17.14 37.38
N LEU A 44 34.67 -17.14 36.26
CA LEU A 44 33.38 -17.85 36.18
C LEU A 44 33.53 -19.36 36.32
N LYS A 45 34.60 -19.94 35.77
CA LYS A 45 34.88 -21.37 35.94
C LYS A 45 35.29 -21.72 37.37
N GLU A 46 36.23 -20.97 37.95
CA GLU A 46 36.68 -21.14 39.34
C GLU A 46 35.49 -21.02 40.32
N ARG A 47 34.53 -20.11 40.07
CA ARG A 47 33.31 -19.93 40.87
C ARG A 47 32.22 -21.00 40.59
N SER A 48 32.34 -21.76 39.51
CA SER A 48 31.42 -22.87 39.20
C SER A 48 31.86 -24.19 39.84
N GLU A 49 33.08 -24.26 40.38
CA GLU A 49 33.67 -25.47 40.98
C GLU A 49 33.73 -25.36 42.53
N SER A 50 33.19 -24.30 43.13
CA SER A 50 33.30 -24.00 44.58
C SER A 50 32.00 -24.00 45.41
N ASP A 51 30.82 -23.93 44.77
CA ASP A 51 29.54 -23.71 45.47
C ASP A 51 28.71 -25.00 45.57
N ASP A 52 29.23 -25.98 46.33
CA ASP A 52 28.56 -27.25 46.67
C ASP A 52 28.54 -27.45 48.21
N SER A 53 27.84 -26.56 48.95
CA SER A 53 27.37 -26.89 50.32
C SER A 53 26.41 -25.83 50.94
N ASP A 54 25.30 -26.36 51.47
CA ASP A 54 24.56 -25.93 52.69
C ASP A 54 23.92 -24.51 52.81
N SER A 55 22.58 -24.47 52.90
CA SER A 55 21.84 -23.97 54.08
C SER A 55 20.32 -23.98 53.84
N SER A 56 19.56 -24.43 54.84
CA SER A 56 18.10 -24.64 54.80
C SER A 56 17.24 -23.41 55.17
N ASP A 57 15.93 -23.54 54.92
CA ASP A 57 14.78 -22.77 55.45
C ASP A 57 14.69 -21.27 55.03
N ASP A 58 13.51 -20.63 54.89
CA ASP A 58 12.21 -20.90 55.51
C ASP A 58 11.00 -20.52 54.58
N ASN A 59 9.82 -20.33 55.17
CA ASN A 59 8.52 -20.72 54.66
C ASN A 59 7.65 -19.70 53.87
N ARG A 60 6.68 -20.29 53.15
CA ARG A 60 5.28 -19.83 52.90
C ARG A 60 4.98 -18.79 51.80
N ARG A 61 4.52 -19.37 50.69
CA ARG A 61 3.21 -19.13 50.03
C ARG A 61 2.89 -17.68 49.61
N HIS A 62 2.98 -17.41 48.30
CA HIS A 62 1.86 -16.81 47.56
C HIS A 62 1.67 -17.51 46.20
N LYS A 63 0.43 -17.92 45.90
CA LYS A 63 0.07 -18.81 44.78
C LYS A 63 -0.12 -18.03 43.48
N GLY A 64 0.97 -17.57 42.88
CA GLY A 64 0.99 -17.13 41.48
C GLY A 64 1.40 -18.28 40.57
N LYS A 65 0.46 -18.87 39.81
CA LYS A 65 0.79 -19.79 38.70
C LYS A 65 1.46 -18.99 37.58
N ARG A 66 2.75 -18.66 37.74
CA ARG A 66 3.61 -18.36 36.60
C ARG A 66 3.61 -19.61 35.73
N LYS A 67 2.98 -19.52 34.56
CA LYS A 67 3.20 -20.51 33.50
C LYS A 67 4.71 -20.55 33.29
N SER A 68 5.31 -21.73 33.21
CA SER A 68 6.69 -21.84 32.77
C SER A 68 6.73 -21.31 31.34
N GLU A 69 7.20 -20.08 31.18
CA GLU A 69 7.58 -19.57 29.88
C GLU A 69 8.72 -20.48 29.43
N MET A 70 8.42 -21.39 28.50
CA MET A 70 9.49 -22.08 27.79
C MET A 70 10.39 -21.02 27.19
N PRO A 71 11.72 -21.18 27.24
CA PRO A 71 12.62 -20.21 26.65
C PRO A 71 12.22 -20.04 25.20
N THR A 72 11.66 -18.88 24.87
CA THR A 72 11.31 -18.56 23.48
C THR A 72 12.59 -18.70 22.66
N PRO A 73 12.56 -19.39 21.50
CA PRO A 73 13.74 -19.52 20.67
C PRO A 73 14.33 -18.13 20.44
N TYR A 74 15.66 -18.03 20.47
CA TYR A 74 16.37 -16.75 20.53
C TYR A 74 16.13 -15.94 19.24
N HIS A 75 15.06 -15.14 19.24
CA HIS A 75 14.66 -14.32 18.11
C HIS A 75 15.65 -13.15 18.00
N HIS A 76 16.41 -13.13 16.91
CA HIS A 76 17.27 -12.01 16.55
C HIS A 76 16.39 -10.79 16.30
N THR A 77 16.56 -9.71 17.06
CA THR A 77 15.73 -8.51 16.92
C THR A 77 16.22 -7.65 15.76
N TYR A 78 15.31 -7.27 14.86
CA TYR A 78 15.62 -6.48 13.67
C TYR A 78 14.85 -5.16 13.72
N VAL A 79 15.28 -4.27 14.61
CA VAL A 79 14.55 -3.03 14.92
C VAL A 79 14.87 -1.93 13.90
N MET A 80 13.89 -1.56 13.08
CA MET A 80 13.93 -0.37 12.24
C MET A 80 13.35 0.82 12.99
N LYS A 81 14.11 1.93 13.09
CA LYS A 81 13.68 3.19 13.69
C LYS A 81 13.52 4.27 12.62
N LEU A 82 12.39 4.98 12.64
CA LEU A 82 12.12 6.13 11.78
C LEU A 82 11.38 7.19 12.61
N PHE A 83 11.99 8.37 12.76
CA PHE A 83 11.60 9.40 13.74
C PHE A 83 11.50 8.81 15.17
N ASP A 84 10.51 9.24 15.96
CA ASP A 84 10.25 8.81 17.34
C ASP A 84 9.53 7.44 17.44
N ARG A 85 9.59 6.63 16.38
CA ARG A 85 8.88 5.35 16.27
C ARG A 85 9.80 4.23 15.82
N SER A 86 9.58 3.04 16.37
CA SER A 86 10.34 1.84 16.03
C SER A 86 9.41 0.67 15.71
N VAL A 87 9.78 -0.14 14.74
CA VAL A 87 9.12 -1.42 14.42
C VAL A 87 10.18 -2.52 14.41
N ASP A 88 9.89 -3.63 15.08
CA ASP A 88 10.76 -4.81 15.06
C ASP A 88 10.32 -5.74 13.92
N LEU A 89 11.17 -5.86 12.91
CA LEU A 89 10.93 -6.64 11.70
C LEU A 89 11.01 -8.16 11.98
N ALA A 90 11.72 -8.58 13.03
CA ALA A 90 11.82 -9.99 13.41
C ALA A 90 10.50 -10.63 13.86
N ARG A 91 9.48 -9.81 14.09
CA ARG A 91 8.10 -10.23 14.40
C ARG A 91 7.28 -10.59 13.16
N PHE A 92 7.84 -10.40 11.97
CA PHE A 92 7.20 -10.64 10.68
C PHE A 92 7.96 -11.74 9.94
N GLU A 93 7.22 -12.59 9.24
CA GLU A 93 7.80 -13.56 8.30
C GLU A 93 8.26 -12.82 7.04
N GLU A 94 9.27 -13.33 6.33
CA GLU A 94 9.86 -12.66 5.14
C GLU A 94 8.85 -12.48 3.98
N ASP A 95 7.80 -13.29 3.94
CA ASP A 95 6.67 -13.18 3.00
C ASP A 95 5.57 -12.21 3.47
N THR A 96 5.71 -11.59 4.64
CA THR A 96 4.68 -10.68 5.17
C THR A 96 4.60 -9.41 4.32
N PRO A 97 3.42 -9.08 3.76
CA PRO A 97 3.27 -7.86 2.97
C PRO A 97 3.55 -6.60 3.80
N LEU A 98 4.00 -5.54 3.12
CA LEU A 98 4.40 -4.27 3.73
C LEU A 98 3.30 -3.59 4.57
N TYR A 99 2.02 -3.81 4.25
CA TYR A 99 0.91 -3.12 4.92
C TYR A 99 0.80 -3.47 6.43
N PRO A 100 0.78 -4.74 6.86
CA PRO A 100 0.97 -5.13 8.26
C PRO A 100 2.14 -4.44 8.98
N ILE A 101 3.30 -4.34 8.35
CA ILE A 101 4.52 -3.74 8.92
C ILE A 101 4.29 -2.23 9.15
N CYS A 102 3.80 -1.52 8.13
CA CYS A 102 3.42 -0.11 8.23
C CYS A 102 2.33 0.13 9.30
N ARG A 103 1.36 -0.78 9.45
CA ARG A 103 0.32 -0.68 10.50
C ARG A 103 0.90 -0.81 11.90
N ALA A 104 1.84 -1.73 12.13
CA ALA A 104 2.52 -1.85 13.42
C ALA A 104 3.37 -0.62 13.76
N TRP A 105 4.12 -0.09 12.77
CA TRP A 105 4.89 1.15 12.93
C TRP A 105 4.00 2.36 13.25
N MET A 106 2.85 2.50 12.57
CA MET A 106 1.89 3.57 12.86
C MET A 106 1.23 3.43 14.25
N GLN A 107 1.02 2.21 14.73
CA GLN A 107 0.43 1.94 16.05
C GLN A 107 1.36 2.28 17.22
N ASN A 108 2.69 2.21 17.02
CA ASN A 108 3.72 2.58 17.99
C ASN A 108 3.45 2.06 19.42
N GLN A 109 3.36 0.73 19.59
CA GLN A 109 3.06 0.08 20.88
C GLN A 109 4.31 -0.60 21.48
N PRO A 110 5.31 0.14 22.00
CA PRO A 110 6.54 -0.44 22.55
C PRO A 110 6.29 -1.30 23.80
N ARG A 111 5.19 -1.05 24.54
CA ARG A 111 4.77 -1.85 25.70
C ARG A 111 3.98 -3.12 25.35
N ASN A 112 3.67 -3.37 24.07
CA ASN A 112 2.97 -4.58 23.62
C ASN A 112 3.65 -5.21 22.38
N PRO A 113 4.89 -5.72 22.52
CA PRO A 113 5.60 -6.40 21.45
C PRO A 113 5.01 -7.78 21.11
N SER A 114 4.07 -8.30 21.90
CA SER A 114 3.42 -9.60 21.69
C SER A 114 2.05 -9.51 21.01
N ALA A 115 1.66 -8.32 20.51
CA ALA A 115 0.46 -8.19 19.68
C ALA A 115 0.58 -9.06 18.41
N ILE A 116 -0.05 -10.24 18.44
CA ILE A 116 -0.03 -11.22 17.35
C ILE A 116 -0.75 -10.61 16.15
N ILE A 117 0.03 -10.27 15.12
CA ILE A 117 -0.49 -9.82 13.83
C ILE A 117 -1.00 -11.07 13.11
N LYS A 118 -2.25 -11.45 13.40
CA LYS A 118 -2.89 -12.60 12.78
C LYS A 118 -2.89 -12.39 11.26
N ARG A 119 -2.19 -13.26 10.53
CA ARG A 119 -2.28 -13.34 9.07
C ARG A 119 -3.76 -13.41 8.71
N ARG A 120 -4.25 -12.48 7.88
CA ARG A 120 -5.58 -12.66 7.29
C ARG A 120 -5.47 -13.88 6.40
N ILE A 121 -6.17 -14.94 6.79
CA ILE A 121 -6.43 -16.06 5.89
C ILE A 121 -7.03 -15.44 4.62
N SER A 122 -6.50 -15.78 3.45
CA SER A 122 -7.08 -15.35 2.19
C SER A 122 -8.56 -15.73 2.17
N SER A 123 -9.41 -14.84 1.65
CA SER A 123 -10.83 -15.20 1.41
C SER A 123 -10.86 -16.50 0.60
N PRO A 124 -11.73 -17.46 0.94
CA PRO A 124 -11.88 -18.68 0.15
C PRO A 124 -12.04 -18.34 -1.33
N GLU A 125 -11.37 -19.11 -2.19
CA GLU A 125 -11.47 -18.94 -3.63
C GLU A 125 -12.93 -19.17 -4.07
N PRO A 126 -13.51 -18.31 -4.92
CA PRO A 126 -14.92 -18.41 -5.25
C PRO A 126 -15.22 -19.68 -6.05
N GLU A 127 -16.11 -20.51 -5.50
CA GLU A 127 -16.74 -21.66 -6.19
C GLU A 127 -17.15 -21.28 -7.64
N PRO A 128 -16.89 -22.17 -8.63
CA PRO A 128 -17.25 -21.90 -10.02
C PRO A 128 -18.77 -21.76 -10.18
N PRO A 129 -19.26 -20.87 -11.05
CA PRO A 129 -20.69 -20.64 -11.22
C PRO A 129 -21.39 -21.86 -11.82
N CYS A 130 -22.18 -22.55 -11.01
CA CYS A 130 -23.17 -23.51 -11.48
C CYS A 130 -24.30 -22.77 -12.20
N TYR A 131 -24.41 -22.94 -13.52
CA TYR A 131 -25.49 -22.39 -14.33
C TYR A 131 -26.67 -23.39 -14.39
N ASP A 132 -27.39 -23.52 -13.28
CA ASP A 132 -28.72 -24.15 -13.29
C ASP A 132 -29.79 -23.05 -13.53
N PRO A 133 -30.56 -23.11 -14.64
CA PRO A 133 -31.62 -22.13 -14.93
C PRO A 133 -32.73 -22.06 -13.88
N ASN A 134 -32.88 -23.08 -13.03
CA ASN A 134 -33.92 -23.16 -11.99
C ASN A 134 -33.39 -22.84 -10.58
N ALA A 135 -32.07 -22.65 -10.42
CA ALA A 135 -31.49 -22.31 -9.12
C ALA A 135 -31.77 -20.85 -8.73
N GLU A 136 -31.90 -20.61 -7.43
CA GLU A 136 -32.12 -19.26 -6.91
C GLU A 136 -30.87 -18.39 -7.15
N ILE A 137 -31.04 -17.30 -7.92
CA ILE A 137 -29.93 -16.49 -8.44
C ILE A 137 -29.38 -15.58 -7.34
N HIS A 138 -28.52 -16.13 -6.48
CA HIS A 138 -27.86 -15.38 -5.40
C HIS A 138 -26.73 -14.45 -5.88
N ARG A 139 -26.24 -14.60 -7.12
CA ARG A 139 -25.21 -13.73 -7.73
C ARG A 139 -25.46 -13.55 -9.22
N LEU A 140 -25.23 -12.34 -9.73
CA LEU A 140 -25.23 -12.10 -11.18
C LEU A 140 -23.99 -12.71 -11.84
N PRO A 141 -24.10 -13.17 -13.09
CA PRO A 141 -23.00 -13.74 -13.85
C PRO A 141 -21.93 -12.66 -14.17
N PRO A 142 -20.65 -13.07 -14.32
CA PRO A 142 -19.57 -12.16 -14.69
C PRO A 142 -19.79 -11.55 -16.09
N PRO A 143 -19.18 -10.38 -16.38
CA PRO A 143 -19.31 -9.73 -17.69
C PRO A 143 -18.77 -10.61 -18.82
N SER A 144 -19.54 -10.70 -19.91
CA SER A 144 -19.22 -11.53 -21.09
C SER A 144 -17.97 -11.10 -21.85
N LYS A 145 -17.53 -9.85 -21.69
CA LYS A 145 -16.37 -9.25 -22.38
C LYS A 145 -15.48 -8.52 -21.37
N PRO A 146 -14.15 -8.50 -21.55
CA PRO A 146 -13.22 -7.82 -20.64
C PRO A 146 -13.49 -6.32 -20.58
N CYS A 147 -13.09 -5.68 -19.48
CA CYS A 147 -13.25 -4.24 -19.29
C CYS A 147 -12.53 -3.43 -20.38
N VAL A 148 -13.18 -2.36 -20.87
CA VAL A 148 -12.57 -1.30 -21.69
C VAL A 148 -12.84 0.02 -21.00
N SER A 149 -12.13 1.08 -21.43
CA SER A 149 -12.31 2.42 -20.90
C SER A 149 -13.78 2.86 -20.85
N ARG A 150 -14.22 3.33 -19.67
CA ARG A 150 -15.49 4.06 -19.51
C ARG A 150 -15.47 5.40 -20.25
N ILE A 151 -14.27 5.96 -20.46
CA ILE A 151 -14.04 7.24 -21.13
C ILE A 151 -13.90 6.99 -22.65
N PRO A 152 -14.65 7.69 -23.51
CA PRO A 152 -14.50 7.58 -24.96
C PRO A 152 -13.12 8.02 -25.43
N SER A 153 -12.68 7.48 -26.57
CA SER A 153 -11.53 8.02 -27.30
C SER A 153 -11.77 9.51 -27.65
N PRO A 154 -10.74 10.37 -27.62
CA PRO A 154 -10.87 11.75 -28.05
C PRO A 154 -11.38 11.84 -29.51
N LEU A 155 -12.14 12.89 -29.81
CA LEU A 155 -12.47 13.27 -31.18
C LEU A 155 -11.25 13.94 -31.86
N PRO A 156 -11.20 14.04 -33.21
CA PRO A 156 -10.07 14.66 -33.91
C PRO A 156 -9.77 16.09 -33.42
N GLU A 157 -10.80 16.89 -33.14
CA GLU A 157 -10.69 18.26 -32.64
C GLU A 157 -10.28 18.34 -31.16
N GLN A 158 -10.11 17.19 -30.49
CA GLN A 158 -9.54 17.08 -29.14
C GLN A 158 -8.11 16.51 -29.15
N ALA A 159 -7.66 15.99 -30.30
CA ALA A 159 -6.31 15.45 -30.50
C ALA A 159 -5.34 16.45 -31.14
N GLN A 160 -5.81 17.64 -31.55
CA GLN A 160 -4.95 18.70 -32.06
C GLN A 160 -4.15 19.37 -30.92
N ASP A 161 -2.88 19.71 -31.21
CA ASP A 161 -2.03 20.42 -30.25
C ASP A 161 -2.58 21.82 -29.94
N LYS A 162 -2.52 22.19 -28.66
CA LYS A 162 -3.03 23.46 -28.15
C LYS A 162 -2.22 24.67 -28.61
N ASP A 163 -1.00 24.44 -29.07
CA ASP A 163 -0.06 25.47 -29.49
C ASP A 163 -0.25 25.85 -30.97
N ASN A 164 -1.04 25.09 -31.73
CA ASN A 164 -1.42 25.37 -33.12
C ASN A 164 -2.56 26.41 -33.23
N ILE A 165 -2.49 27.49 -32.43
CA ILE A 165 -3.43 28.62 -32.51
C ILE A 165 -2.79 29.69 -33.38
N ASN A 166 -3.40 30.03 -34.52
CA ASN A 166 -2.96 31.17 -35.32
C ASN A 166 -3.38 32.49 -34.63
N LEU A 167 -2.40 33.30 -34.22
CA LEU A 167 -2.60 34.65 -33.68
C LEU A 167 -2.35 35.77 -34.72
N ASN A 168 -2.00 35.41 -35.97
CA ASN A 168 -1.82 36.38 -37.05
C ASN A 168 -3.19 36.79 -37.63
N TYR A 169 -3.77 37.82 -37.03
CA TYR A 169 -5.06 38.39 -37.42
C TYR A 169 -5.02 39.22 -38.71
N ASP A 170 -3.82 39.59 -39.20
CA ASP A 170 -3.64 40.38 -40.42
C ASP A 170 -3.77 39.50 -41.69
N GLU A 171 -3.23 38.28 -41.64
CA GLU A 171 -3.34 37.28 -42.72
C GLU A 171 -4.63 36.43 -42.62
N CYS A 172 -5.08 36.13 -41.40
CA CYS A 172 -6.30 35.37 -41.14
C CYS A 172 -7.25 36.16 -40.22
N PRO A 173 -8.27 36.83 -40.78
CA PRO A 173 -9.32 37.46 -39.98
C PRO A 173 -10.00 36.46 -39.03
N PRO A 174 -10.40 36.86 -37.82
CA PRO A 174 -11.11 35.98 -36.89
C PRO A 174 -12.38 35.38 -37.52
N VAL A 175 -12.64 34.10 -37.24
CA VAL A 175 -13.91 33.45 -37.61
C VAL A 175 -15.07 34.18 -36.95
N ASP A 176 -16.14 34.48 -37.72
CA ASP A 176 -17.33 35.13 -37.18
C ASP A 176 -17.89 34.40 -35.95
N LYS A 177 -18.35 35.20 -34.97
CA LYS A 177 -18.91 34.73 -33.70
C LYS A 177 -20.03 33.71 -33.90
N ASN A 178 -20.92 33.91 -34.86
CA ASN A 178 -22.07 33.01 -35.05
C ASN A 178 -21.63 31.68 -35.66
N THR A 179 -20.65 31.70 -36.56
CA THR A 179 -20.00 30.50 -37.11
C THR A 179 -19.24 29.73 -36.02
N LEU A 180 -18.43 30.42 -35.22
CA LEU A 180 -17.70 29.82 -34.10
C LEU A 180 -18.63 29.18 -33.07
N ILE A 181 -19.78 29.80 -32.76
CA ILE A 181 -20.79 29.24 -31.86
C ILE A 181 -21.41 27.96 -32.46
N ARG A 182 -21.80 27.96 -33.75
CA ARG A 182 -22.33 26.76 -34.41
C ARG A 182 -21.36 25.58 -34.36
N ASN A 183 -20.10 25.81 -34.73
CA ASN A 183 -19.06 24.77 -34.76
C ASN A 183 -18.84 24.18 -33.35
N ASN A 184 -18.86 25.01 -32.30
CA ASN A 184 -18.75 24.53 -30.93
C ASN A 184 -20.00 23.74 -30.48
N LEU A 185 -21.20 24.18 -30.83
CA LEU A 185 -22.44 23.44 -30.51
C LEU A 185 -22.44 22.05 -31.18
N GLU A 186 -22.08 21.98 -32.46
CA GLU A 186 -21.95 20.72 -33.19
C GLU A 186 -20.91 19.78 -32.56
N ARG A 187 -19.72 20.31 -32.23
CA ARG A 187 -18.69 19.57 -31.50
C ARG A 187 -19.21 19.01 -30.18
N TRP A 188 -19.92 19.80 -29.37
CA TRP A 188 -20.50 19.32 -28.10
C TRP A 188 -21.58 18.27 -28.29
N VAL A 189 -22.41 18.37 -29.35
CA VAL A 189 -23.36 17.33 -29.74
C VAL A 189 -22.62 16.04 -30.10
N ASN A 190 -21.52 16.11 -30.86
CA ASN A 190 -20.73 14.95 -31.26
C ASN A 190 -19.99 14.32 -30.07
N VAL A 191 -19.46 15.12 -29.13
CA VAL A 191 -18.94 14.65 -27.85
C VAL A 191 -20.03 13.89 -27.09
N LYS A 192 -21.22 14.48 -26.90
CA LYS A 192 -22.35 13.82 -26.20
C LYS A 192 -22.73 12.48 -26.85
N LYS A 193 -22.87 12.44 -28.18
CA LYS A 193 -23.14 11.19 -28.94
C LYS A 193 -22.07 10.13 -28.69
N LYS A 194 -20.78 10.50 -28.72
CA LYS A 194 -19.65 9.59 -28.48
C LYS A 194 -19.64 9.03 -27.06
N TRP A 195 -19.95 9.86 -26.05
CA TRP A 195 -20.11 9.41 -24.66
C TRP A 195 -21.26 8.42 -24.51
N ILE A 196 -22.45 8.72 -25.05
CA ILE A 196 -23.61 7.80 -25.00
C ILE A 196 -23.31 6.47 -25.69
N SER A 197 -22.73 6.50 -26.90
CA SER A 197 -22.34 5.29 -27.63
C SER A 197 -21.31 4.45 -26.86
N THR A 198 -20.38 5.09 -26.16
CA THR A 198 -19.35 4.39 -25.36
C THR A 198 -19.93 3.85 -24.05
N ALA A 199 -20.90 4.52 -23.43
CA ALA A 199 -21.64 3.99 -22.30
C ALA A 199 -22.43 2.73 -22.68
N ALA A 200 -23.20 2.77 -23.78
CA ALA A 200 -23.96 1.63 -24.29
C ALA A 200 -23.04 0.41 -24.59
N LYS A 201 -21.88 0.63 -25.23
CA LYS A 201 -20.88 -0.44 -25.46
C LYS A 201 -20.27 -0.99 -24.17
N ASN A 202 -20.24 -0.20 -23.09
CA ASN A 202 -19.78 -0.66 -21.79
C ASN A 202 -20.84 -1.49 -21.06
N GLU A 203 -22.12 -1.14 -21.23
CA GLU A 203 -23.28 -1.84 -20.68
C GLU A 203 -23.54 -3.18 -21.40
N GLU A 204 -23.26 -3.27 -22.71
CA GLU A 204 -23.40 -4.47 -23.55
C GLU A 204 -22.73 -5.74 -22.96
N ARG A 205 -21.65 -5.60 -22.18
CA ARG A 205 -20.99 -6.72 -21.47
C ARG A 205 -21.93 -7.48 -20.56
N TYR A 206 -22.78 -6.72 -19.89
CA TYR A 206 -23.71 -7.17 -18.87
C TYR A 206 -25.05 -7.52 -19.50
N SER A 207 -25.14 -7.66 -20.83
CA SER A 207 -26.36 -8.06 -21.55
C SER A 207 -27.05 -9.28 -20.94
N TYR A 208 -26.28 -10.33 -20.61
CA TYR A 208 -26.82 -11.52 -19.96
C TYR A 208 -27.30 -11.25 -18.51
N SER A 209 -26.52 -10.50 -17.72
CA SER A 209 -26.93 -10.05 -16.37
C SER A 209 -28.18 -9.15 -16.43
N MET A 210 -28.32 -8.31 -17.46
CA MET A 210 -29.44 -7.40 -17.68
C MET A 210 -30.70 -8.15 -18.09
N CYS A 211 -30.57 -9.20 -18.91
CA CYS A 211 -31.66 -10.12 -19.24
C CYS A 211 -32.22 -10.79 -17.98
N ILE A 212 -31.35 -11.31 -17.10
CA ILE A 212 -31.74 -11.86 -15.80
C ILE A 212 -32.49 -10.82 -14.95
N LEU A 213 -31.96 -9.60 -14.85
CA LEU A 213 -32.62 -8.52 -14.10
C LEU A 213 -33.98 -8.13 -14.68
N GLN A 214 -34.14 -8.14 -16.01
CA GLN A 214 -35.42 -7.91 -16.67
C GLN A 214 -36.44 -9.00 -16.34
N VAL A 215 -36.05 -10.28 -16.39
CA VAL A 215 -36.93 -11.40 -16.00
C VAL A 215 -37.36 -11.30 -14.54
N ILE A 216 -36.42 -11.00 -13.63
CA ILE A 216 -36.72 -10.80 -12.20
C ILE A 216 -37.67 -9.62 -12.01
N HIS A 217 -37.45 -8.50 -12.71
CA HIS A 217 -38.30 -7.32 -12.64
C HIS A 217 -39.73 -7.58 -13.14
N SER A 218 -39.90 -8.22 -14.31
CA SER A 218 -41.23 -8.56 -14.83
C SER A 218 -41.98 -9.51 -13.90
N LYS A 219 -41.31 -10.55 -13.39
CA LYS A 219 -41.88 -11.49 -12.41
C LYS A 219 -42.31 -10.78 -11.12
N ALA A 220 -41.54 -9.81 -10.63
CA ALA A 220 -41.89 -9.01 -9.46
C ALA A 220 -43.02 -8.00 -9.72
N ALA A 221 -43.15 -7.51 -10.97
CA ALA A 221 -44.19 -6.57 -11.38
C ALA A 221 -45.56 -7.25 -11.65
N GLY A 222 -45.63 -8.58 -11.68
CA GLY A 222 -46.86 -9.32 -11.96
C GLY A 222 -47.35 -9.19 -13.40
N VAL A 223 -46.45 -8.86 -14.33
CA VAL A 223 -46.74 -8.78 -15.76
C VAL A 223 -46.13 -10.02 -16.42
N GLU A 224 -46.97 -11.06 -16.58
CA GLU A 224 -46.71 -12.22 -17.44
C GLU A 224 -47.07 -11.92 -18.90
#